data_AF-A0A3P1T0I7-F1
#
_entry.id   AF-A0A3P1T0I7-F1
#
_cell.length_a   1.000
_cell.length_b   1.000
_cell.length_c   1.000
_cell.angle_alpha   90.00
_cell.angle_beta   90.00
_cell.angle_gamma   90.00
#
_symmetry.space_group_name_H-M   'P 1'
#
loop_
_entity.id
_entity.type
_entity.pdbx_description
1 polymer ?
#
loop_
_entity_poly.entity_id
_entity_poly.type
_entity_poly.pdbx_seq_one_letter_code
_entity_poly.pdbx_strand_id
1 'polypeptide(L)'
;MKELEQQRIHFTEREWREGIDLWKSYSAHTSVGQILLEFDGREWVFSLAPPGAKYFARREDWIKCTRGYSPSGHLFAGPASITWMRGLLKEQALSIDIEALNKIVEERYYKKRYPKAWDKFIFAASILGFFLILWVAVTTQKTGVAFGVFGYACAIIIAQLARAWRNHRKSKQLGHTKRRSQDGTRRFT
;
A
#
# COMPACT_ATOMS: atom_id res chain seq x y z
N MET A 1 10.40 -5.07 16.01
CA MET A 1 11.80 -5.40 15.69
C MET A 1 12.49 -6.09 16.86
N LYS A 2 12.60 -5.47 18.05
CA LYS A 2 13.24 -6.08 19.24
C LYS A 2 12.74 -7.49 19.59
N GLU A 3 11.45 -7.77 19.40
CA GLU A 3 10.85 -9.09 19.69
C GLU A 3 11.19 -10.19 18.66
N LEU A 4 11.58 -9.83 17.43
CA LEU A 4 11.97 -10.81 16.39
C LEU A 4 13.48 -11.09 16.40
N GLU A 5 14.28 -10.12 16.83
CA GLU A 5 15.71 -10.33 17.12
C GLU A 5 15.91 -11.36 18.24
N GLN A 6 15.02 -11.38 19.23
CA GLN A 6 14.99 -12.42 20.28
C GLN A 6 14.77 -13.84 19.73
N GLN A 7 14.20 -13.99 18.53
CA GLN A 7 14.02 -15.28 17.87
C GLN A 7 15.20 -15.66 16.94
N ARG A 8 16.34 -14.94 17.02
CA ARG A 8 17.52 -15.11 16.14
C ARG A 8 17.24 -14.94 14.65
N ILE A 9 16.17 -14.21 14.31
CA ILE A 9 15.83 -13.91 12.91
C ILE A 9 16.58 -12.63 12.53
N HIS A 10 17.68 -12.77 11.80
CA HIS A 10 18.46 -11.64 11.31
C HIS A 10 17.83 -11.07 10.04
N PHE A 11 17.33 -9.85 10.15
CA PHE A 11 16.81 -9.09 9.01
C PHE A 11 17.96 -8.38 8.31
N THR A 12 18.15 -8.68 7.03
CA THR A 12 19.04 -7.94 6.14
C THR A 12 18.24 -6.88 5.40
N GLU A 13 18.78 -5.66 5.32
CA GLU A 13 18.21 -4.63 4.46
C GLU A 13 18.37 -5.08 3.00
N ARG A 14 17.27 -5.09 2.26
CA ARG A 14 17.26 -5.50 0.87
C ARG A 14 17.75 -4.35 0.00
N GLU A 15 18.50 -4.66 -1.05
CA GLU A 15 18.96 -3.66 -2.01
C GLU A 15 17.76 -2.89 -2.58
N TRP A 16 17.80 -1.56 -2.45
CA TRP A 16 16.72 -0.69 -2.89
C TRP A 16 16.72 -0.57 -4.41
N ARG A 17 15.67 -1.07 -5.07
CA ARG A 17 15.56 -0.99 -6.54
C ARG A 17 14.80 0.27 -6.94
N GLU A 18 15.54 1.21 -7.51
CA GLU A 18 15.01 2.50 -7.94
C GLU A 18 13.86 2.31 -8.95
N GLY A 19 12.72 2.95 -8.70
CA GLY A 19 11.52 2.85 -9.53
C GLY A 19 10.62 1.63 -9.29
N ILE A 20 11.07 0.66 -8.47
CA ILE A 20 10.29 -0.54 -8.10
C ILE A 20 9.90 -0.48 -6.62
N ASP A 21 10.86 -0.18 -5.74
CA ASP A 21 10.67 -0.17 -4.29
C ASP A 21 10.38 1.26 -3.79
N LEU A 22 9.16 1.49 -3.29
CA LEU A 22 8.74 2.81 -2.78
C LEU A 22 9.31 3.12 -1.38
N TRP A 23 9.70 2.08 -0.64
CA TRP A 23 10.15 2.17 0.76
C TRP A 23 11.26 1.15 1.03
N LYS A 24 12.03 1.37 2.10
CA LYS A 24 13.00 0.38 2.59
C LYS A 24 12.28 -0.93 2.91
N SER A 25 12.87 -2.04 2.51
CA SER A 25 12.38 -3.38 2.81
C SER A 25 13.48 -4.21 3.45
N TYR A 26 13.07 -5.11 4.34
CA TYR A 26 13.97 -6.00 5.06
C TYR A 26 13.56 -7.43 4.77
N SER A 27 14.53 -8.30 4.55
CA SER A 27 14.29 -9.73 4.36
C SER A 27 14.99 -10.55 5.43
N ALA A 28 14.40 -11.65 5.85
CA ALA A 28 15.06 -12.61 6.72
C ALA A 28 14.80 -14.04 6.23
N HIS A 29 15.82 -14.87 6.29
CA HIS A 29 15.70 -16.30 6.00
C HIS A 29 15.40 -17.05 7.29
N THR A 30 14.41 -17.94 7.24
CA THR A 30 14.01 -18.79 8.36
C THR A 30 13.79 -20.22 7.86
N SER A 31 13.61 -21.18 8.78
CA SER A 31 13.29 -22.57 8.44
C SER A 31 11.96 -22.72 7.70
N VAL A 32 11.03 -21.79 7.89
CA VAL A 32 9.71 -21.76 7.22
C VAL A 32 9.71 -20.99 5.90
N GLY A 33 10.86 -20.45 5.47
CA GLY A 33 11.01 -19.73 4.19
C GLY A 33 11.64 -18.35 4.33
N GLN A 34 11.33 -17.47 3.38
CA GLN A 34 11.82 -16.09 3.38
C GLN A 34 10.73 -15.14 3.87
N ILE A 35 11.04 -14.36 4.90
CA ILE A 35 10.17 -13.31 5.42
C ILE A 35 10.57 -11.99 4.78
N LEU A 36 9.59 -11.23 4.30
CA LEU A 36 9.74 -9.86 3.84
C LEU A 36 8.97 -8.93 4.77
N LEU A 37 9.64 -7.89 5.23
CA LEU A 37 9.07 -6.78 5.97
C LEU A 37 9.14 -5.53 5.09
N GLU A 38 7.98 -5.06 4.64
CA GLU A 38 7.85 -3.88 3.78
C GLU A 38 6.97 -2.83 4.45
N PHE A 39 7.29 -1.55 4.26
CA PHE A 39 6.41 -0.45 4.66
C PHE A 39 5.51 -0.10 3.48
N ASP A 40 4.19 -0.05 3.67
CA ASP A 40 3.24 0.21 2.59
C ASP A 40 2.88 1.71 2.40
N GLY A 41 3.48 2.58 3.22
CA GLY A 41 3.20 4.01 3.28
C GLY A 41 2.32 4.44 4.47
N ARG A 42 1.70 3.47 5.16
CA ARG A 42 0.93 3.68 6.38
C ARG A 42 1.46 2.82 7.52
N GLU A 43 1.67 1.53 7.26
CA GLU A 43 2.03 0.53 8.26
C GLU A 43 3.08 -0.45 7.74
N TRP A 44 3.73 -1.15 8.67
CA TRP A 44 4.62 -2.25 8.35
C TRP A 44 3.81 -3.51 8.04
N VAL A 45 4.19 -4.20 6.97
CA VAL A 45 3.52 -5.40 6.47
C VAL A 45 4.51 -6.54 6.43
N PHE A 46 4.17 -7.63 7.10
CA PHE A 46 4.89 -8.88 7.03
C PHE A 46 4.32 -9.78 5.91
N SER A 47 5.22 -10.29 5.07
CA SER A 47 4.92 -11.26 4.03
C SER A 47 5.87 -12.45 4.14
N LEU A 48 5.42 -13.64 3.77
CA LEU A 48 6.18 -14.88 3.81
C LEU A 48 6.17 -15.54 2.43
N ALA A 49 7.34 -15.92 1.94
CA ALA A 49 7.51 -16.83 0.82
C ALA A 49 7.97 -18.19 1.38
N PRO A 50 7.11 -19.22 1.43
CA PRO A 50 7.54 -20.55 1.84
C PRO A 50 8.59 -21.11 0.87
N PRO A 51 9.36 -22.15 1.26
CA PRO A 51 10.32 -22.80 0.38
C PRO A 51 9.66 -23.21 -0.94
N GLY A 52 10.21 -22.79 -2.08
CA GLY A 52 9.66 -23.05 -3.41
C GLY A 52 8.62 -22.04 -3.92
N ALA A 53 8.17 -21.08 -3.10
CA ALA A 53 7.30 -20.01 -3.57
C ALA A 53 8.08 -18.98 -4.42
N LYS A 54 7.43 -18.47 -5.48
CA LYS A 54 7.99 -17.43 -6.35
C LYS A 54 7.74 -16.03 -5.80
N TYR A 55 6.67 -15.87 -5.01
CA TYR A 55 6.21 -14.57 -4.52
C TYR A 55 6.06 -14.54 -3.01
N PHE A 56 6.17 -13.34 -2.43
CA PHE A 56 5.88 -13.11 -1.02
C PHE A 56 4.37 -12.99 -0.81
N ALA A 57 3.83 -13.94 -0.04
CA ALA A 57 2.42 -14.00 0.30
C ALA A 57 2.15 -13.32 1.65
N ARG A 58 1.07 -12.56 1.72
CA ARG A 58 0.57 -11.93 2.95
C ARG A 58 -0.46 -12.85 3.61
N ARG A 59 -0.83 -12.50 4.85
CA ARG A 59 -1.90 -13.18 5.59
C ARG A 59 -3.17 -13.39 4.76
N GLU A 60 -3.59 -12.38 3.99
CA GLU A 60 -4.79 -12.47 3.16
C GLU A 60 -4.69 -13.54 2.07
N ASP A 61 -3.54 -13.63 1.42
CA ASP A 61 -3.31 -14.61 0.35
C ASP A 61 -3.32 -16.02 0.92
N TRP A 62 -2.71 -16.17 2.09
CA TRP A 62 -2.71 -17.40 2.88
C TRP A 62 -4.12 -17.84 3.29
N ILE A 63 -4.93 -16.91 3.80
CA ILE A 63 -6.33 -17.21 4.14
C ILE A 63 -7.14 -17.54 2.88
N LYS A 64 -6.94 -16.80 1.78
CA LYS A 64 -7.61 -17.09 0.51
C LYS A 64 -7.22 -18.47 -0.03
N CYS A 65 -5.96 -18.87 0.10
CA CYS A 65 -5.47 -20.18 -0.33
C CYS A 65 -6.05 -21.32 0.53
N THR A 66 -6.14 -21.11 1.85
CA THR A 66 -6.59 -22.15 2.79
C THR A 66 -8.10 -22.26 2.92
N ARG A 67 -8.83 -21.15 2.80
CA ARG A 67 -10.29 -21.08 3.01
C ARG A 67 -11.09 -20.82 1.73
N GLY A 68 -10.43 -20.56 0.60
CA GLY A 68 -11.08 -20.25 -0.68
C GLY A 68 -11.67 -18.84 -0.80
N TYR A 69 -11.70 -18.05 0.28
CA TYR A 69 -12.20 -16.68 0.27
C TYR A 69 -11.27 -15.71 1.01
N SER A 70 -11.25 -14.45 0.59
CA SER A 70 -10.50 -13.38 1.27
C SER A 70 -11.45 -12.61 2.20
N PRO A 71 -11.24 -12.61 3.53
CA PRO A 71 -12.22 -12.08 4.48
C PRO A 71 -12.49 -10.57 4.42
N SER A 72 -11.71 -9.78 3.70
CA SER A 72 -11.94 -8.34 3.59
C SER A 72 -11.06 -7.73 2.50
N GLY A 73 -11.57 -6.71 1.81
CA GLY A 73 -10.76 -5.84 0.94
C GLY A 73 -9.83 -4.91 1.71
N HIS A 74 -9.41 -5.29 2.92
CA HIS A 74 -8.55 -4.51 3.80
C HIS A 74 -7.25 -5.23 4.05
N LEU A 75 -6.16 -4.47 3.89
CA LEU A 75 -4.80 -4.95 4.07
C LEU A 75 -4.58 -5.18 5.57
N PHE A 76 -4.32 -6.42 5.97
CA PHE A 76 -3.97 -6.79 7.34
C PHE A 76 -2.51 -6.40 7.58
N ALA A 77 -2.30 -5.12 7.89
CA ALA A 77 -1.00 -4.55 8.23
C ALA A 77 -0.78 -4.51 9.76
N GLY A 78 0.43 -4.09 10.16
CA GLY A 78 0.74 -3.75 11.54
C GLY A 78 0.63 -4.94 12.50
N PRO A 79 0.02 -4.79 13.69
CA PRO A 79 -0.04 -5.83 14.71
C PRO A 79 -0.65 -7.15 14.22
N ALA A 80 -1.66 -7.10 13.35
CA ALA A 80 -2.32 -8.28 12.82
C ALA A 80 -1.41 -9.13 11.93
N SER A 81 -0.49 -8.50 11.20
CA SER A 81 0.52 -9.19 10.39
C SER A 81 1.60 -9.84 11.26
N ILE A 82 1.97 -9.19 12.37
CA ILE A 82 2.95 -9.70 13.34
C ILE A 82 2.41 -10.93 14.06
N THR A 83 1.18 -10.87 14.59
CA THR A 83 0.57 -12.01 15.31
C THR A 83 0.43 -13.23 14.40
N TRP A 84 0.03 -13.03 13.15
CA TRP A 84 -0.02 -14.11 12.16
C TRP A 84 1.35 -14.71 11.88
N MET A 85 2.38 -13.87 11.63
CA MET A 85 3.74 -14.36 11.39
C MET A 85 4.28 -15.14 12.59
N ARG A 86 3.99 -14.69 13.82
CA ARG A 86 4.36 -15.41 15.05
C ARG A 86 3.69 -16.77 15.15
N GLY A 87 2.42 -16.90 14.73
CA GLY A 87 1.71 -18.17 14.66
C GLY A 87 2.41 -19.14 13.71
N LEU A 88 2.68 -18.69 12.48
CA LEU A 88 3.35 -19.51 11.46
C LEU A 88 4.75 -19.97 11.88
N LEU A 89 5.53 -19.09 12.51
CA LEU A 89 6.87 -19.44 12.99
C LEU A 89 6.85 -20.48 14.11
N LYS A 90 5.78 -20.53 14.92
CA LYS A 90 5.63 -21.52 15.99
C LYS A 90 5.18 -22.88 15.47
N GLU A 91 4.29 -22.90 14.49
CA GLU A 91 3.68 -24.14 14.00
C GLU A 91 4.62 -24.95 13.10
N GLN A 92 5.63 -24.33 12.47
CA GLN A 92 6.69 -24.91 11.61
C GLN A 92 6.22 -25.73 10.39
N ALA A 93 5.00 -26.27 10.40
CA ALA A 93 4.39 -27.04 9.34
C ALA A 93 3.51 -26.13 8.47
N LEU A 94 4.03 -25.74 7.31
CA LEU A 94 3.27 -25.05 6.28
C LEU A 94 2.70 -26.08 5.30
N SER A 95 1.53 -26.66 5.60
CA SER A 95 0.77 -27.49 4.65
C SER A 95 -0.04 -26.62 3.69
N ILE A 96 0.64 -25.77 2.91
CA ILE A 96 0.00 -24.92 1.91
C ILE A 96 0.37 -25.38 0.49
N ASP A 97 -0.61 -25.35 -0.41
CA ASP A 97 -0.37 -25.52 -1.83
C ASP A 97 0.36 -24.26 -2.37
N ILE A 98 1.65 -24.42 -2.65
CA ILE A 98 2.53 -23.35 -3.11
C ILE A 98 2.09 -22.84 -4.50
N GLU A 99 1.56 -23.70 -5.36
CA GLU A 99 1.16 -23.33 -6.71
C GLU A 99 -0.13 -22.49 -6.67
N ALA A 100 -1.11 -22.91 -5.86
CA ALA A 100 -2.31 -22.14 -5.60
C ALA A 100 -1.98 -20.78 -4.94
N LEU A 101 -1.05 -20.76 -3.99
CA LEU A 101 -0.60 -19.54 -3.32
C LEU A 101 0.06 -18.56 -4.31
N ASN A 102 0.95 -19.06 -5.18
CA ASN A 102 1.61 -18.24 -6.20
C ASN A 102 0.58 -17.61 -7.15
N LYS A 103 -0.41 -18.39 -7.61
CA LYS A 103 -1.49 -17.90 -8.48
C LYS A 103 -2.30 -16.79 -7.83
N ILE A 104 -2.65 -16.95 -6.55
CA ILE A 104 -3.37 -15.92 -5.78
C ILE A 104 -2.57 -14.63 -5.67
N VAL A 105 -1.28 -14.74 -5.35
CA VAL A 105 -0.39 -13.58 -5.19
C VAL A 105 -0.21 -12.86 -6.53
N GLU A 106 -0.03 -13.62 -7.61
CA GLU A 106 0.06 -13.11 -8.97
C GLU A 106 -1.20 -12.33 -9.37
N GLU A 107 -2.39 -12.90 -9.18
CA GLU A 107 -3.68 -12.22 -9.42
C GLU A 107 -3.76 -10.87 -8.68
N ARG A 108 -3.29 -10.82 -7.43
CA ARG A 108 -3.26 -9.57 -6.65
C ARG A 108 -2.36 -8.52 -7.27
N TYR A 109 -1.16 -8.89 -7.73
CA TYR A 109 -0.25 -7.96 -8.40
C TYR A 109 -0.86 -7.41 -9.70
N TYR A 110 -1.53 -8.25 -10.48
CA TYR A 110 -2.24 -7.83 -11.70
C TYR A 110 -3.43 -6.92 -11.38
N LYS A 111 -4.27 -7.27 -10.40
CA LYS A 111 -5.44 -6.46 -10.01
C LYS A 111 -5.04 -5.09 -9.46
N LYS A 112 -3.95 -5.00 -8.69
CA LYS A 112 -3.41 -3.73 -8.16
C LYS A 112 -2.83 -2.83 -9.26
N ARG A 113 -2.52 -3.36 -10.45
CA ARG A 113 -2.02 -2.58 -11.59
C ARG A 113 -3.12 -1.77 -12.29
N TYR A 114 -4.40 -2.04 -12.02
CA TYR A 114 -5.55 -1.35 -12.61
C TYR A 114 -6.33 -0.43 -11.65
N PRO A 115 -5.80 0.75 -11.26
CA PRO A 115 -6.70 1.82 -10.84
C PRO A 115 -6.41 3.21 -11.44
N LYS A 116 -5.45 3.38 -12.35
CA LYS A 116 -5.18 4.73 -12.93
C LYS A 116 -6.27 5.23 -13.87
N ALA A 117 -7.00 4.34 -14.53
CA ALA A 117 -8.11 4.74 -15.41
C ALA A 117 -9.36 5.14 -14.59
N TRP A 118 -9.62 4.43 -13.49
CA TRP A 118 -10.79 4.68 -12.64
C TRP A 118 -10.69 6.02 -11.89
N ASP A 119 -9.49 6.39 -11.40
CA ASP A 119 -9.25 7.70 -10.81
C ASP A 119 -9.48 8.84 -11.81
N LYS A 120 -9.10 8.65 -13.09
CA LYS A 120 -9.37 9.62 -14.16
C LYS A 120 -10.86 9.74 -14.48
N PHE A 121 -11.59 8.62 -14.47
CA PHE A 121 -13.04 8.61 -14.64
C PHE A 121 -13.76 9.32 -13.48
N ILE A 122 -13.39 9.07 -12.23
CA ILE A 122 -13.96 9.77 -11.07
C ILE A 122 -13.70 11.27 -11.19
N PHE A 123 -12.48 11.66 -11.56
CA PHE A 123 -12.12 13.07 -11.71
C PHE A 123 -12.92 13.75 -12.82
N ALA A 124 -13.01 13.11 -14.00
CA ALA A 124 -13.81 13.60 -15.11
C ALA A 124 -15.31 13.70 -14.77
N ALA A 125 -15.86 12.70 -14.09
CA ALA A 125 -17.25 12.68 -13.65
C ALA A 125 -17.54 13.78 -12.61
N SER A 126 -16.57 14.05 -11.71
CA SER A 126 -16.68 15.12 -10.71
C SER A 126 -16.69 16.51 -11.37
N ILE A 127 -15.85 16.73 -12.38
CA ILE A 127 -15.85 17.99 -13.15
C ILE A 127 -17.19 18.15 -13.90
N LEU A 128 -17.64 17.10 -14.58
CA LEU A 128 -18.90 17.15 -15.34
C LEU A 128 -20.10 17.43 -14.40
N GLY A 129 -20.13 16.77 -13.24
CA GLY A 129 -21.14 16.99 -12.20
C GLY A 129 -21.12 18.42 -11.65
N PHE A 130 -19.93 19.01 -11.46
CA PHE A 130 -19.80 20.40 -11.03
C PHE A 130 -20.38 21.38 -12.05
N PHE A 131 -20.11 21.19 -13.35
CA PHE A 131 -20.66 22.04 -14.40
C PHE A 131 -22.18 21.89 -14.54
N LEU A 132 -22.73 20.69 -14.38
CA LEU A 132 -24.17 20.45 -14.36
C LEU A 132 -24.86 21.16 -13.19
N ILE A 133 -24.28 21.09 -11.99
CA ILE A 133 -24.81 21.79 -10.81
C ILE A 133 -24.74 23.30 -11.01
N LEU A 134 -23.63 23.82 -11.54
CA LEU A 134 -23.46 25.24 -11.84
C LEU A 134 -24.47 25.73 -12.88
N TRP A 135 -24.74 24.94 -13.92
CA TRP A 135 -25.77 25.23 -14.92
C TRP A 135 -27.18 25.28 -14.30
N VAL A 136 -27.53 24.31 -13.46
CA VAL A 136 -28.82 24.29 -12.75
C VAL A 136 -28.95 25.50 -11.84
N ALA A 137 -27.89 25.88 -11.12
CA ALA A 137 -27.88 27.05 -10.25
C ALA A 137 -28.06 28.38 -11.01
N VAL A 138 -27.46 28.51 -12.20
CA VAL A 138 -27.62 29.72 -13.04
C VAL A 138 -29.03 29.78 -13.64
N THR A 139 -29.62 28.65 -14.01
CA THR A 139 -30.96 28.59 -14.62
C THR A 139 -32.10 28.65 -13.61
N THR A 140 -31.87 28.25 -12.36
CA THR A 140 -32.86 28.38 -11.28
C THR A 140 -32.49 29.52 -10.34
N GLN A 141 -33.11 30.68 -10.52
CA GLN A 141 -32.96 31.90 -9.69
C GLN A 141 -33.33 31.72 -8.19
N LYS A 142 -33.61 30.51 -7.70
CA LYS A 142 -33.92 30.21 -6.29
C LYS A 142 -32.64 29.85 -5.54
N THR A 143 -32.02 30.89 -5.02
CA THR A 143 -30.64 30.93 -4.50
C THR A 143 -30.36 30.05 -3.28
N GLY A 144 -31.35 29.65 -2.46
CA GLY A 144 -31.08 28.96 -1.19
C GLY A 144 -30.48 27.54 -1.30
N VAL A 145 -30.97 26.71 -2.22
CA VAL A 145 -30.54 25.30 -2.34
C VAL A 145 -29.24 25.17 -3.13
N ALA A 146 -29.01 26.06 -4.09
CA ALA A 146 -27.81 26.09 -4.93
C ALA A 146 -26.53 26.34 -4.13
N PHE A 147 -26.56 27.23 -3.12
CA PHE A 147 -25.38 27.51 -2.29
C PHE A 147 -24.95 26.31 -1.43
N GLY A 148 -25.91 25.52 -0.91
CA GLY A 148 -25.60 24.32 -0.12
C GLY A 148 -24.92 23.23 -0.94
N VAL A 149 -25.44 22.96 -2.14
CA VAL A 149 -24.86 21.97 -3.07
C VAL A 149 -23.52 22.44 -3.62
N PHE A 150 -23.39 23.74 -3.92
CA PHE A 150 -22.12 24.35 -4.35
C PHE A 150 -21.03 24.27 -3.28
N GLY A 151 -21.38 24.54 -2.02
CA GLY A 151 -20.45 24.39 -0.89
C GLY A 151 -19.95 22.96 -0.73
N TYR A 152 -20.83 21.97 -0.88
CA TYR A 152 -20.45 20.56 -0.81
C TYR A 152 -19.53 20.14 -1.98
N ALA A 153 -19.83 20.58 -3.21
CA ALA A 153 -19.00 20.29 -4.37
C ALA A 153 -17.60 20.93 -4.25
N CYS A 154 -17.53 22.18 -3.77
CA CYS A 154 -16.27 22.86 -3.47
C CYS A 154 -15.46 22.12 -2.38
N ALA A 155 -16.10 21.64 -1.33
CA ALA A 155 -15.43 20.88 -0.27
C ALA A 155 -14.80 19.57 -0.79
N ILE A 156 -15.48 18.86 -1.70
CA ILE A 156 -14.94 17.66 -2.35
C ILE A 156 -13.71 18.01 -3.19
N ILE A 157 -13.80 19.05 -4.01
CA ILE A 157 -12.68 19.48 -4.87
C ILE A 157 -11.48 19.91 -4.03
N ILE A 158 -11.70 20.70 -2.97
CA ILE A 158 -10.65 21.13 -2.04
C ILE A 158 -10.03 19.92 -1.31
N ALA A 159 -10.83 18.94 -0.87
CA ALA A 159 -10.32 17.74 -0.23
C ALA A 159 -9.43 16.90 -1.17
N GLN A 160 -9.80 16.82 -2.45
CA GLN A 160 -8.99 16.13 -3.46
C GLN A 160 -7.69 16.88 -3.77
N LEU A 161 -7.74 18.20 -3.89
CA LEU A 161 -6.56 19.06 -4.03
C LEU A 161 -5.64 18.98 -2.81
N ALA A 162 -6.20 18.97 -1.60
CA ALA A 162 -5.43 18.83 -0.36
C ALA A 162 -4.74 17.46 -0.28
N ARG A 163 -5.41 16.37 -0.71
CA ARG A 163 -4.79 15.04 -0.85
C ARG A 163 -3.65 15.05 -1.85
N ALA A 164 -3.86 15.63 -3.04
CA ALA A 164 -2.83 15.73 -4.07
C ALA A 164 -1.62 16.56 -3.59
N TRP A 165 -1.87 17.68 -2.92
CA TRP A 165 -0.83 18.54 -2.35
C TRP A 165 -0.05 17.87 -1.23
N ARG A 166 -0.72 17.12 -0.34
CA ARG A 166 -0.07 16.37 0.75
C ARG A 166 0.85 15.28 0.19
N ASN A 167 0.43 14.60 -0.88
CA ASN A 167 1.25 13.60 -1.56
C ASN A 167 2.45 14.23 -2.27
N HIS A 168 2.26 15.36 -2.95
CA HIS A 168 3.33 16.09 -3.61
C HIS A 168 4.36 16.67 -2.60
N ARG A 169 3.90 17.19 -1.46
CA ARG A 169 4.80 17.71 -0.40
C ARG A 169 5.63 16.59 0.23
N LYS A 170 5.06 15.41 0.44
CA LYS A 170 5.79 14.21 0.87
C LYS A 170 6.83 13.78 -0.17
N SER A 171 6.51 13.83 -1.46
CA SER A 171 7.47 13.56 -2.53
C SER A 171 8.65 14.54 -2.52
N LYS A 172 8.40 15.86 -2.32
CA LYS A 172 9.47 16.86 -2.25
C LYS A 172 10.37 16.72 -1.01
N GLN A 173 9.82 16.32 0.14
CA GLN A 173 10.62 16.07 1.34
C GLN A 173 11.62 14.91 1.12
N LEU A 174 11.23 13.87 0.40
CA LEU A 174 12.10 12.74 0.05
C LEU A 174 13.19 13.14 -0.98
N GLY A 175 12.91 14.11 -1.86
CA GLY A 175 13.91 14.69 -2.77
C GLY A 175 14.96 15.57 -2.07
N HIS A 176 14.60 16.25 -0.97
CA HIS A 176 15.56 17.06 -0.22
C HIS A 176 16.51 16.23 0.65
N THR A 177 16.09 15.06 1.13
CA THR A 177 16.97 14.11 1.84
C THR A 177 18.08 13.58 0.92
N LYS A 178 17.80 13.43 -0.39
CA LYS A 178 18.78 13.08 -1.44
C LYS A 178 19.93 14.09 -1.52
N ARG A 179 19.62 15.40 -1.46
CA ARG A 179 20.62 16.49 -1.59
C ARG A 179 21.51 16.60 -0.34
N ARG A 180 20.97 16.36 0.85
CA ARG A 180 21.74 16.39 2.10
C ARG A 180 22.64 15.17 2.28
N SER A 181 22.25 14.01 1.76
CA SER A 181 23.09 12.80 1.79
C SER A 181 24.25 12.88 0.79
N GLN A 182 24.05 13.46 -0.40
CA GLN A 182 25.13 13.63 -1.38
C GLN A 182 26.19 14.67 -0.98
N ASP A 183 25.82 15.73 -0.26
CA ASP A 183 26.78 16.72 0.27
C ASP A 183 27.55 16.20 1.50
N GLY A 184 27.00 15.23 2.24
CA GLY A 184 27.68 14.59 3.36
C GLY A 184 28.79 13.61 2.93
N THR A 185 28.61 12.93 1.79
CA THR A 185 29.56 11.94 1.29
C THR A 185 30.76 12.57 0.56
N ARG A 186 30.66 13.83 0.08
CA ARG A 186 31.77 14.55 -0.57
C ARG A 186 32.77 15.21 0.38
N ARG A 187 32.54 15.18 1.70
CA ARG A 187 33.51 15.69 2.69
C ARG A 187 34.44 14.62 3.27
N PHE A 188 34.30 13.36 2.83
CA PHE A 188 35.10 12.23 3.31
C PHE A 188 35.85 11.49 2.19
N THR A 189 36.10 12.16 1.06
CA THR A 189 37.03 11.72 0.02
C THR A 189 38.07 12.79 -0.20
#